data_AF-A0A067P058-F1
#
_entry.id   AF-A0A067P058-F1
#
_cell.length_a   1.000
_cell.length_b   1.000
_cell.length_c   1.000
_cell.angle_alpha   90.00
_cell.angle_beta   90.00
_cell.angle_gamma   90.00
#
_symmetry.space_group_name_H-M   'P 1'
#
loop_
_entity.id
_entity.type
_entity.pdbx_description
1 polymer ?
#
loop_
_entity_poly.entity_id
_entity_poly.type
_entity_poly.pdbx_seq_one_letter_code
_entity_poly.pdbx_strand_id
1 'polypeptide(L)'
;MGMHIKKLKVRPKKNATNNLCAPQLATLLGCWAATGDLHSKTQPCAEAAETLFSCMRTAPMQKKMHRPTINYHLARLGKTIQ
;
A
#
# COMPACT_ATOMS: atom_id res chain seq x y z
N MET A 1 11.48 18.22 -34.61
CA MET A 1 10.36 18.88 -33.93
C MET A 1 10.33 18.40 -32.48
N GLY A 2 10.63 19.28 -31.53
CA GLY A 2 10.70 18.94 -30.11
C GLY A 2 9.32 18.86 -29.48
N MET A 3 9.14 17.95 -28.53
CA MET A 3 7.88 17.73 -27.83
C MET A 3 7.52 18.97 -26.98
N HIS A 4 6.47 19.71 -27.35
CA HIS A 4 5.99 20.87 -26.59
C HIS A 4 4.97 20.43 -25.52
N ILE A 5 5.34 20.58 -24.24
CA ILE A 5 4.50 20.17 -23.10
C ILE A 5 3.99 21.40 -22.36
N LYS A 6 2.76 21.86 -22.64
CA LYS A 6 2.19 23.10 -22.06
C LYS A 6 2.36 23.26 -20.52
N LYS A 7 2.33 22.15 -19.77
CA LYS A 7 2.64 22.12 -18.32
C LYS A 7 3.44 20.86 -17.99
N LEU A 8 4.72 21.02 -17.71
CA LEU A 8 5.57 19.91 -17.26
C LEU A 8 5.17 19.50 -15.83
N LYS A 9 4.37 18.43 -15.72
CA LYS A 9 3.95 17.85 -14.43
C LYS A 9 3.84 16.33 -14.53
N VAL A 10 4.07 15.66 -13.42
CA VAL A 10 3.81 14.23 -13.25
C VAL A 10 2.44 14.04 -12.61
N ARG A 11 1.67 13.09 -13.14
CA ARG A 11 0.43 12.64 -12.52
C ARG A 11 0.78 11.95 -11.20
N PRO A 12 0.26 12.39 -10.04
CA PRO A 12 0.53 11.73 -8.77
C PRO A 12 0.10 10.26 -8.87
N LYS A 13 1.04 9.34 -8.65
CA LYS A 13 0.66 7.94 -8.41
C LYS A 13 0.04 7.87 -7.02
N LYS A 14 -1.00 7.04 -6.86
CA LYS A 14 -1.44 6.65 -5.52
C LYS A 14 -0.25 5.95 -4.87
N ASN A 15 0.25 6.48 -3.76
CA ASN A 15 1.31 5.81 -3.00
C ASN A 15 0.82 4.40 -2.65
N ALA A 16 1.72 3.42 -2.70
CA ALA A 16 1.40 2.08 -2.25
C ALA A 16 0.87 2.15 -0.82
N THR A 17 -0.31 1.58 -0.59
CA THR A 17 -0.89 1.52 0.75
C THR A 17 0.00 0.62 1.61
N ASN A 18 0.45 1.15 2.74
CA ASN A 18 1.30 0.38 3.64
C ASN A 18 0.42 -0.54 4.49
N ASN A 19 0.07 -1.71 3.96
CA ASN A 19 -0.82 -2.65 4.63
C ASN A 19 -0.01 -3.63 5.49
N LEU A 20 0.27 -3.24 6.73
CA LEU A 20 1.17 -3.98 7.63
C LEU A 20 0.65 -5.40 7.96
N CYS A 21 -0.65 -5.58 8.08
CA CYS A 21 -1.27 -6.87 8.41
C CYS A 21 -1.81 -7.63 7.19
N ALA A 22 -1.64 -7.11 5.97
CA ALA A 22 -2.04 -7.81 4.75
C ALA A 22 -1.44 -9.21 4.58
N PRO A 23 -0.15 -9.48 4.90
CA PRO A 23 0.38 -10.84 4.73
C PRO A 23 -0.28 -11.83 5.70
N GLN A 24 -0.53 -11.44 6.96
CA GLN A 24 -1.18 -12.31 7.94
C GLN A 24 -2.66 -12.55 7.62
N LEU A 25 -3.31 -11.58 6.97
CA LEU A 25 -4.66 -11.78 6.47
C LEU A 25 -4.67 -12.76 5.28
N ALA A 26 -3.71 -12.62 4.36
CA ALA A 26 -3.59 -13.51 3.20
C ALA A 26 -3.32 -14.96 3.60
N THR A 27 -2.53 -15.21 4.64
CA THR A 27 -2.29 -16.55 5.18
C THR A 27 -3.57 -17.15 5.79
N LEU A 28 -4.34 -16.38 6.55
CA LEU A 28 -5.63 -16.81 7.08
C LEU A 28 -6.62 -17.16 5.97
N LEU A 29 -6.75 -16.28 4.96
CA LEU A 29 -7.61 -16.52 3.80
C LEU A 29 -7.17 -17.75 3.00
N GLY A 30 -5.86 -17.96 2.85
CA GLY A 30 -5.31 -19.16 2.23
C GLY A 30 -5.65 -20.43 3.01
N CYS A 31 -5.62 -20.37 4.34
CA CYS A 31 -6.03 -21.48 5.19
C CYS A 31 -7.51 -21.81 5.02
N TRP A 32 -8.39 -20.80 5.07
CA TRP A 32 -9.82 -20.99 4.84
C TRP A 32 -10.14 -21.56 3.45
N ALA A 33 -9.41 -21.11 2.43
CA ALA A 33 -9.57 -21.63 1.08
C ALA A 33 -9.15 -23.10 0.95
N ALA A 34 -8.10 -23.52 1.68
CA ALA A 34 -7.61 -24.90 1.64
C ALA A 34 -8.46 -25.87 2.47
N THR A 35 -8.98 -25.43 3.62
CA THR A 35 -9.71 -26.31 4.55
C THR A 35 -11.23 -26.23 4.42
N GLY A 36 -11.76 -25.19 3.76
CA GLY A 36 -13.19 -24.90 3.71
C GLY A 36 -13.78 -24.46 5.06
N ASP A 37 -12.94 -24.15 6.04
CA ASP A 37 -13.33 -23.82 7.40
C ASP A 37 -13.35 -22.31 7.62
N LEU A 38 -14.54 -21.70 7.52
CA LEU A 38 -14.75 -20.26 7.72
C LEU A 38 -14.64 -19.81 9.18
N HIS A 39 -14.60 -20.76 10.13
CA HIS A 39 -14.64 -20.46 11.55
C HIS A 39 -13.29 -20.66 12.26
N SER A 40 -12.21 -20.92 11.51
CA SER A 40 -10.88 -21.18 12.07
C SER A 40 -10.88 -22.24 13.18
N LYS A 41 -11.73 -23.26 13.06
CA LYS A 41 -11.82 -24.39 14.01
C LYS A 41 -10.65 -25.35 13.85
N THR A 42 -10.02 -25.35 12.68
CA THR A 42 -8.79 -26.09 12.40
C THR A 42 -7.58 -25.37 12.99
N GLN A 43 -6.72 -26.13 13.68
CA GLN A 43 -5.49 -25.63 14.31
C GLN A 43 -4.65 -24.67 13.45
N PRO A 44 -4.34 -24.97 12.16
CA PRO A 44 -3.54 -24.06 11.34
C PRO A 44 -4.25 -22.73 11.04
N CYS A 45 -5.58 -22.73 10.94
CA CYS A 45 -6.35 -21.51 10.70
C CYS A 45 -6.54 -20.70 11.99
N ALA A 46 -6.52 -21.35 13.15
CA ALA A 46 -6.53 -20.69 14.46
C ALA A 46 -5.20 -19.94 14.68
N GLU A 47 -4.06 -20.57 14.40
CA GLU A 47 -2.74 -19.93 14.51
C GLU A 47 -2.61 -18.73 13.55
N ALA A 48 -3.08 -18.88 12.29
CA ALA A 48 -3.13 -17.76 11.35
C ALA A 48 -4.02 -16.60 11.86
N ALA A 49 -5.13 -16.90 12.54
CA ALA A 49 -5.99 -15.88 13.13
C ALA A 49 -5.32 -15.16 14.31
N GLU A 50 -4.57 -15.86 15.17
CA GLU A 50 -3.83 -15.26 16.28
C GLU A 50 -2.71 -14.33 15.79
N THR A 51 -1.99 -14.72 14.75
CA THR A 51 -0.96 -13.86 14.14
C THR A 51 -1.55 -12.59 13.52
N LEU A 52 -2.72 -12.69 12.88
CA LEU A 52 -3.45 -11.53 12.38
C LEU A 52 -3.91 -10.62 13.53
N PHE A 53 -4.47 -11.20 14.58
CA PHE A 53 -4.93 -10.45 15.75
C PHE A 53 -3.79 -9.70 16.44
N SER A 54 -2.65 -10.35 16.65
CA SER A 54 -1.46 -9.71 17.23
C SER A 54 -0.94 -8.57 16.35
N CYS A 55 -0.92 -8.73 15.02
CA CYS A 55 -0.58 -7.66 14.10
C CYS A 55 -1.56 -6.48 14.22
N MET A 56 -2.87 -6.72 14.18
CA MET A 56 -3.87 -5.65 14.25
C MET A 56 -3.83 -4.90 15.58
N ARG A 57 -3.50 -5.59 16.68
CA ARG A 57 -3.41 -4.99 18.02
C ARG A 57 -2.15 -4.15 18.22
N THR A 58 -1.05 -4.49 17.54
CA THR A 58 0.25 -3.82 17.70
C THR A 58 0.59 -2.86 16.56
N ALA A 59 -0.13 -2.93 15.43
CA ALA A 59 0.17 -2.14 14.26
C ALA A 59 0.10 -0.64 14.56
N PRO A 60 1.14 0.13 14.21
CA PRO A 60 1.17 1.57 14.43
C PRO A 60 0.14 2.29 13.56
N MET A 61 -0.42 3.38 14.09
CA MET A 61 -1.31 4.26 13.32
C MET A 61 -0.57 4.86 12.11
N GLN A 62 -1.24 4.87 10.96
CA GLN A 62 -0.71 5.42 9.72
C GLN A 62 -0.43 6.93 9.88
N LYS A 63 0.83 7.32 9.81
CA LYS A 63 1.22 8.74 9.73
C LYS A 63 1.04 9.24 8.30
N LYS A 64 0.70 10.53 8.17
CA LYS A 64 0.67 11.19 6.85
C LYS A 64 2.07 11.10 6.23
N MET A 65 2.23 10.32 5.16
CA MET A 65 3.48 10.27 4.42
C MET A 65 3.77 11.64 3.81
N HIS A 66 5.06 12.01 3.79
CA HIS A 66 5.52 13.20 3.09
C HIS A 66 5.17 13.09 1.60
N ARG A 67 4.60 14.17 1.04
CA ARG A 67 4.24 14.24 -0.38
C ARG A 67 5.42 14.81 -1.16
N PRO A 68 5.88 14.14 -2.24
CA PRO A 68 6.98 14.66 -3.03
C PRO A 68 6.60 15.98 -3.71
N THR A 69 7.49 16.97 -3.65
CA THR A 69 7.34 18.29 -4.28
C THR A 69 7.76 18.31 -5.75
N ILE A 70 7.82 17.16 -6.42
CA ILE A 70 8.32 17.02 -7.79
C ILE A 70 7.65 17.98 -8.79
N ASN A 71 6.34 18.18 -8.69
CA ASN A 71 5.60 19.07 -9.59
C ASN A 71 5.96 20.56 -9.40
N TYR A 72 6.44 20.95 -8.22
CA TYR A 72 6.97 22.29 -7.98
C TYR A 72 8.28 22.51 -8.76
N HIS A 73 9.20 21.55 -8.68
CA HIS A 73 10.49 21.62 -9.37
C HIS A 73 10.34 21.54 -10.90
N LEU A 74 9.46 20.66 -11.40
CA LEU A 74 9.18 20.54 -12.83
C LEU A 74 8.54 21.81 -13.42
N ALA A 75 7.65 22.47 -12.67
CA ALA A 75 7.06 23.74 -13.11
C ALA A 75 8.12 24.86 -13.22
N ARG A 76 9.16 24.83 -12.37
CA ARG A 76 10.28 25.78 -12.46
C ARG A 76 11.21 25.46 -13.62
N LEU A 77 11.55 24.18 -13.81
CA LEU A 77 12.41 23.72 -14.91
C LEU A 77 11.76 23.96 -16.27
N GLY A 78 10.45 23.76 -16.40
CA GLY A 78 9.71 23.96 -17.65
C GLY A 78 9.84 25.36 -18.24
N LYS A 79 10.20 26.38 -17.45
CA LYS A 79 10.50 27.74 -17.95
C LYS A 79 11.87 27.87 -18.63
N THR A 80 12.75 26.90 -18.43
CA THR A 80 14.16 26.92 -18.86
C THR A 80 14.41 25.96 -20.03
N ILE A 81 13.62 24.90 -20.15
CA ILE A 81 13.79 23.83 -21.15
C ILE A 81 12.75 23.85 -22.28
N GLN A 82 11.86 24.84 -22.30
CA GLN A 82 10.89 25.11 -23.37
C GLN A 82 11.13 26.49 -23.94
#